data_AF-A0A661MDJ6-F1
#
_entry.id   AF-A0A661MDJ6-F1
#
_cell.length_a   1.000
_cell.length_b   1.000
_cell.length_c   1.000
_cell.angle_alpha   90.00
_cell.angle_beta   90.00
_cell.angle_gamma   90.00
#
_symmetry.space_group_name_H-M   'P 1'
#
loop_
_entity.id
_entity.type
_entity.pdbx_description
1 polymer ?
#
loop_
_entity_poly.entity_id
_entity_poly.type
_entity_poly.pdbx_seq_one_letter_code
_entity_poly.pdbx_strand_id
1 'polypeptide(L)'
;MAAIDFVGIPIPIDQPEFKNDARLLRKIKQLESLIEIQYDMYDAEDALRALRHIQTVESQQRIQKLLNCCYPWTISECMLSYVVVLYAKQFRSSEGRTSLAQQVDKIFNKDKDKHRYTMDLRDKFYAHHEFEANRHQLFCLPNCPVPGKVKINRPGQTTRTPMSMMVDLNKIEFCISKVQEYLQDRIEGLCTDIESNLTPNQLKVIVDTPKKELMSQHWIESCGKKKHPLSKRKT
;
A
#
# COMPACT_ATOMS: atom_id res chain seq x y z
N MET A 1 21.88 21.19 9.69
CA MET A 1 20.73 20.56 10.36
C MET A 1 19.56 20.64 9.39
N ALA A 2 19.01 19.52 8.95
CA ALA A 2 17.79 19.55 8.16
C ALA A 2 16.66 20.08 9.06
N ALA A 3 16.22 21.30 8.81
CA ALA A 3 15.00 21.83 9.40
C ALA A 3 13.85 21.04 8.74
N ILE A 4 13.50 19.90 9.34
CA ILE A 4 12.24 19.26 9.04
C ILE A 4 11.19 20.20 9.64
N ASP A 5 10.68 21.11 8.81
CA ASP A 5 9.54 21.94 9.16
C ASP A 5 8.32 21.02 9.24
N PHE A 6 8.09 20.47 10.43
CA PHE A 6 6.80 19.88 10.74
C PHE A 6 5.77 21.00 10.64
N VAL A 7 4.91 20.90 9.62
CA VAL A 7 3.71 21.72 9.50
C VAL A 7 2.74 21.24 10.57
N GLY A 8 2.88 21.79 11.78
CA GLY A 8 2.00 21.51 12.91
C GLY A 8 2.72 21.10 14.19
N ILE A 9 1.91 20.62 15.14
CA ILE A 9 2.29 20.18 16.47
C ILE A 9 1.49 18.90 16.76
N PRO A 10 2.08 17.84 17.33
CA PRO A 10 1.34 16.63 17.69
C PRO A 10 0.25 16.93 18.72
N ILE A 11 -0.85 16.18 18.67
CA ILE A 11 -1.91 16.27 19.68
C ILE A 11 -1.34 15.77 21.03
N PRO A 12 -1.54 16.51 22.14
CA PRO A 12 -1.02 16.15 23.46
C PRO A 12 -1.77 14.98 24.11
N ILE A 13 -1.72 13.80 23.52
CA ILE A 13 -2.50 12.62 23.94
C ILE A 13 -2.18 12.12 25.36
N ASP A 14 -0.99 12.41 25.89
CA ASP A 14 -0.55 12.01 27.22
C ASP A 14 -0.92 13.04 28.32
N GLN A 15 -1.40 14.25 27.96
CA GLN A 15 -1.91 15.22 28.93
C GLN A 15 -3.22 14.72 29.58
N PRO A 16 -3.47 15.00 30.87
CA PRO A 16 -4.64 14.49 31.61
C PRO A 16 -5.99 14.72 30.92
N GLU A 17 -6.13 15.86 30.24
CA GLU A 17 -7.33 16.29 29.52
C GLU A 17 -7.63 15.42 28.29
N PHE A 18 -6.61 14.78 27.70
CA PHE A 18 -6.75 13.88 26.55
C PHE A 18 -6.69 12.41 26.95
N LYS A 19 -5.78 12.07 27.87
CA LYS A 19 -5.51 10.70 28.28
C LYS A 19 -6.74 9.96 28.82
N ASN A 20 -7.64 10.71 29.48
CA ASN A 20 -8.86 10.16 30.05
C ASN A 20 -10.03 10.08 29.05
N ASP A 21 -9.91 10.70 27.88
CA ASP A 21 -10.93 10.67 26.84
C ASP A 21 -10.68 9.52 25.85
N ALA A 22 -11.05 8.31 26.27
CA ALA A 22 -10.91 7.11 25.48
C ALA A 22 -11.69 7.14 24.14
N ARG A 23 -12.69 8.01 23.99
CA ARG A 23 -13.44 8.16 22.74
C ARG A 23 -12.65 9.02 21.76
N LEU A 24 -12.15 10.17 22.21
CA LEU A 24 -11.29 11.05 21.42
C LEU A 24 -10.02 10.33 20.97
N LEU A 25 -9.32 9.65 21.87
CA LEU A 25 -8.11 8.89 21.54
C LEU A 25 -8.35 7.81 20.48
N ARG A 26 -9.52 7.14 20.51
CA ARG A 26 -9.91 6.19 19.46
C ARG A 26 -10.12 6.87 18.11
N LYS A 27 -10.77 8.04 18.08
CA LYS A 27 -10.96 8.82 16.85
C LYS A 27 -9.63 9.30 16.28
N ILE A 28 -8.73 9.83 17.11
CA ILE A 28 -7.38 10.26 16.71
C ILE A 28 -6.61 9.10 16.09
N LYS A 29 -6.55 7.96 16.78
CA LYS A 29 -5.86 6.77 16.26
C LYS A 29 -6.48 6.25 14.96
N GLN A 30 -7.80 6.32 14.83
CA GLN A 30 -8.48 5.98 13.59
C GLN A 30 -8.07 6.95 12.47
N LEU A 31 -8.04 8.26 12.74
CA LEU A 31 -7.63 9.30 11.80
C LEU A 31 -6.18 9.10 11.33
N GLU A 32 -5.23 8.92 12.25
CA GLU A 32 -3.82 8.61 11.93
C GLU A 32 -3.72 7.40 11.01
N SER A 33 -4.43 6.32 11.34
CA SER A 33 -4.45 5.12 10.51
C SER A 33 -5.06 5.36 9.12
N LEU A 34 -6.06 6.23 8.97
CA LEU A 34 -6.66 6.53 7.67
C LEU A 34 -5.73 7.40 6.81
N ILE A 35 -5.05 8.37 7.42
CA ILE A 35 -4.02 9.19 6.76
C ILE A 35 -2.89 8.29 6.24
N GLU A 36 -2.42 7.35 7.06
CA GLU A 36 -1.42 6.38 6.64
C GLU A 36 -1.88 5.52 5.45
N ILE A 37 -3.15 5.13 5.42
CA ILE A 37 -3.72 4.40 4.27
C ILE A 37 -3.78 5.33 3.04
N GLN A 38 -4.09 6.61 3.22
CA GLN A 38 -4.14 7.58 2.12
C GLN A 38 -2.78 7.76 1.46
N TYR A 39 -1.69 7.84 2.24
CA TYR A 39 -0.32 7.85 1.71
C TYR A 39 0.02 6.54 0.97
N ASP A 40 -0.34 5.38 1.52
CA ASP A 40 -0.17 4.10 0.81
C ASP A 40 -0.91 4.11 -0.55
N MET A 41 -2.04 4.82 -0.67
CA MET A 41 -2.77 4.95 -1.95
C MET A 41 -2.12 5.95 -2.91
N TYR A 42 -1.55 7.06 -2.43
CA TYR A 42 -0.77 7.98 -3.27
C TYR A 42 0.48 7.28 -3.83
N ASP A 43 1.20 6.52 -3.00
CA ASP A 43 2.34 5.73 -3.45
C ASP A 43 1.93 4.69 -4.52
N ALA A 44 0.78 4.05 -4.35
CA ALA A 44 0.25 3.12 -5.34
C ALA A 44 -0.16 3.81 -6.65
N GLU A 45 -0.75 5.01 -6.58
CA GLU A 45 -1.10 5.81 -7.75
C GLU A 45 0.14 6.25 -8.53
N ASP A 46 1.17 6.76 -7.85
CA ASP A 46 2.42 7.18 -8.48
C ASP A 46 3.16 5.99 -9.10
N ALA A 47 3.17 4.84 -8.44
CA ALA A 47 3.71 3.60 -8.99
C ALA A 47 2.93 3.12 -10.24
N LEU A 48 1.61 3.30 -10.28
CA LEU A 48 0.80 2.99 -11.47
C LEU A 48 1.08 3.94 -12.64
N ARG A 49 1.22 5.24 -12.37
CA ARG A 49 1.61 6.23 -13.38
C ARG A 49 2.98 5.89 -13.96
N ALA A 50 3.94 5.53 -13.11
CA ALA A 50 5.26 5.07 -13.53
C ALA A 50 5.18 3.78 -14.36
N LEU A 51 4.36 2.80 -13.94
CA LEU A 51 4.15 1.56 -14.67
C LEU A 51 3.61 1.82 -16.08
N ARG A 52 2.59 2.68 -16.23
CA ARG A 52 2.07 3.06 -17.55
C ARG A 52 3.13 3.69 -18.42
N HIS A 53 3.93 4.59 -17.86
CA HIS A 53 4.99 5.24 -18.61
C HIS A 53 6.03 4.22 -19.12
N ILE A 54 6.38 3.24 -18.29
CA ILE A 54 7.34 2.19 -18.61
C ILE A 54 6.78 1.16 -19.61
N GLN A 55 5.45 1.02 -19.71
CA GLN A 55 4.82 0.15 -20.70
C GLN A 55 4.82 0.73 -22.12
N THR A 56 5.20 1.99 -22.31
CA THR A 56 5.36 2.57 -23.65
C THR A 56 6.58 2.00 -24.37
N VAL A 57 6.48 1.81 -25.69
CA VAL A 57 7.55 1.23 -26.52
C VAL A 57 8.85 2.03 -26.39
N GLU A 58 8.77 3.36 -26.37
CA GLU A 58 9.92 4.23 -26.24
C GLU A 58 10.64 4.08 -24.89
N SER A 59 9.89 4.07 -23.78
CA SER A 59 10.46 3.88 -22.45
C SER A 59 11.08 2.50 -22.27
N GLN A 60 10.46 1.45 -22.82
CA GLN A 60 11.04 0.10 -22.82
C GLN A 60 12.38 0.06 -23.53
N GLN A 61 12.49 0.69 -24.71
CA GLN A 61 13.74 0.78 -25.45
C GLN A 61 14.81 1.58 -24.68
N ARG A 62 14.43 2.68 -24.03
CA ARG A 62 15.36 3.49 -23.21
C ARG A 62 15.86 2.70 -22.00
N ILE A 63 14.98 2.02 -21.28
CA ILE A 63 15.34 1.18 -20.11
C ILE A 63 16.25 0.03 -20.53
N GLN A 64 15.93 -0.65 -21.64
CA GLN A 64 16.74 -1.73 -22.18
C GLN A 64 18.16 -1.26 -22.50
N LYS A 65 18.31 -0.06 -23.10
CA LYS A 65 19.61 0.56 -23.38
C LYS A 65 20.36 0.94 -22.10
N LEU A 66 19.67 1.51 -21.11
CA LEU A 66 20.29 2.07 -19.91
C LEU A 66 20.76 1.00 -18.92
N LEU A 67 19.97 -0.04 -18.72
CA LEU A 67 20.27 -1.09 -17.74
C LEU A 67 21.05 -2.25 -18.34
N ASN A 68 21.28 -2.23 -19.66
CA ASN A 68 21.92 -3.31 -20.43
C ASN A 68 21.36 -4.71 -20.06
N CYS A 69 20.09 -4.74 -19.64
CA CYS A 69 19.46 -5.91 -19.05
C CYS A 69 18.48 -6.52 -20.05
N CYS A 70 18.47 -7.84 -20.15
CA CYS A 70 17.65 -8.57 -21.10
C CYS A 70 16.14 -8.54 -20.79
N TYR A 71 15.70 -7.92 -19.69
CA TYR A 71 14.37 -8.13 -19.11
C TYR A 71 13.70 -6.85 -18.57
N PRO A 72 13.42 -5.83 -19.42
CA PRO A 72 12.72 -4.61 -19.01
C PRO A 72 11.34 -4.87 -18.38
N TRP A 73 10.73 -6.02 -18.66
CA TRP A 73 9.48 -6.45 -18.03
C TRP A 73 9.59 -6.68 -16.52
N THR A 74 10.77 -7.01 -15.97
CA THR A 74 10.92 -7.27 -14.52
C THR A 74 10.60 -6.04 -13.68
N ILE A 75 10.95 -4.85 -14.17
CA ILE A 75 10.61 -3.59 -13.48
C ILE A 75 9.09 -3.40 -13.47
N SER A 76 8.43 -3.68 -14.59
CA SER A 76 6.98 -3.58 -14.70
C SER A 76 6.27 -4.56 -13.75
N GLU A 77 6.78 -5.78 -13.63
CA GLU A 77 6.27 -6.78 -12.67
C GLU A 77 6.46 -6.35 -11.22
N CYS A 78 7.63 -5.80 -10.87
CA CYS A 78 7.91 -5.30 -9.53
C CYS A 78 6.97 -4.15 -9.16
N MET A 79 6.74 -3.20 -10.08
CA MET A 79 5.81 -2.10 -9.87
C MET A 79 4.37 -2.58 -9.71
N LEU A 80 3.91 -3.47 -10.59
CA LEU A 80 2.57 -4.03 -10.48
C LEU A 80 2.38 -4.78 -9.15
N SER A 81 3.35 -5.59 -8.75
CA SER A 81 3.33 -6.30 -7.46
C SER A 81 3.24 -5.33 -6.29
N TYR A 82 4.07 -4.28 -6.30
CA TYR A 82 4.06 -3.25 -5.27
C TYR A 82 2.69 -2.57 -5.14
N VAL A 83 2.10 -2.14 -6.26
CA VAL A 83 0.75 -1.54 -6.31
C VAL A 83 -0.30 -2.49 -5.74
N VAL A 84 -0.32 -3.74 -6.20
CA VAL A 84 -1.32 -4.74 -5.78
C VAL A 84 -1.18 -5.07 -4.30
N VAL A 85 0.05 -5.16 -3.79
CA VAL A 85 0.32 -5.41 -2.36
C VAL A 85 -0.08 -4.21 -1.51
N LEU A 86 0.28 -2.98 -1.89
CA LEU A 86 -0.11 -1.76 -1.19
C LEU A 86 -1.64 -1.62 -1.11
N TYR A 87 -2.33 -1.88 -2.22
CA TYR A 87 -3.78 -1.88 -2.27
C TYR A 87 -4.38 -2.95 -1.33
N ALA A 88 -3.98 -4.21 -1.50
CA ALA A 88 -4.57 -5.33 -0.76
C ALA A 88 -4.31 -5.27 0.75
N LYS A 89 -3.19 -4.67 1.17
CA LYS A 89 -2.82 -4.45 2.58
C LYS A 89 -3.94 -3.77 3.36
N GLN A 90 -4.66 -2.84 2.75
CA GLN A 90 -5.68 -2.03 3.44
C GLN A 90 -6.97 -2.80 3.74
N PHE A 91 -7.22 -3.86 2.97
CA PHE A 91 -8.40 -4.71 3.11
C PHE A 91 -8.13 -6.00 3.90
N ARG A 92 -6.88 -6.19 4.35
CA ARG A 92 -6.51 -7.32 5.21
C ARG A 92 -6.32 -6.84 6.63
N SER A 93 -6.66 -7.69 7.59
CA SER A 93 -6.44 -7.42 9.01
C SER A 93 -4.95 -7.54 9.33
N SER A 94 -4.28 -6.40 9.55
CA SER A 94 -2.94 -6.35 10.15
C SER A 94 -3.05 -5.81 11.57
N GLU A 95 -2.31 -6.39 12.52
CA GLU A 95 -2.25 -5.89 13.89
C GLU A 95 -1.85 -4.41 13.92
N GLY A 96 -2.73 -3.55 14.45
CA GLY A 96 -2.41 -2.15 14.74
C GLY A 96 -2.88 -1.11 13.71
N ARG A 97 -3.45 -1.50 12.57
CA ARG A 97 -4.06 -0.58 11.59
C ARG A 97 -5.54 -0.82 11.38
N THR A 98 -6.26 0.24 11.01
CA THR A 98 -7.65 0.17 10.56
C THR A 98 -7.73 -0.64 9.27
N SER A 99 -8.67 -1.57 9.21
CA SER A 99 -8.94 -2.33 8.00
C SER A 99 -10.18 -1.79 7.27
N LEU A 100 -10.07 -1.67 5.95
CA LEU A 100 -11.18 -1.29 5.06
C LEU A 100 -12.05 -2.48 4.64
N ALA A 101 -11.78 -3.70 5.13
CA ALA A 101 -12.52 -4.91 4.75
C ALA A 101 -14.04 -4.76 4.93
N GLN A 102 -14.46 -4.13 6.03
CA GLN A 102 -15.88 -3.91 6.33
C GLN A 102 -16.49 -2.70 5.59
N GLN A 103 -15.67 -1.96 4.84
CA GLN A 103 -16.10 -0.77 4.10
C GLN A 103 -16.21 -1.02 2.59
N VAL A 104 -15.90 -2.23 2.10
CA VAL A 104 -15.97 -2.61 0.67
C VAL A 104 -17.31 -2.22 0.05
N ASP A 105 -18.41 -2.47 0.76
CA ASP A 105 -19.76 -2.16 0.27
C ASP A 105 -19.99 -0.67 0.11
N LYS A 106 -19.43 0.15 1.00
CA LYS A 106 -19.54 1.61 0.94
C LYS A 106 -18.65 2.21 -0.15
N ILE A 107 -17.42 1.68 -0.29
CA ILE A 107 -16.41 2.19 -1.21
C ILE A 107 -16.79 1.87 -2.66
N PHE A 108 -17.18 0.62 -2.93
CA PHE A 108 -17.33 0.14 -4.30
C PHE A 108 -18.80 -0.03 -4.73
N ASN A 109 -19.74 -0.16 -3.79
CA ASN A 109 -21.16 -0.34 -4.09
C ASN A 109 -21.43 -1.43 -5.15
N LYS A 110 -21.75 -1.04 -6.39
CA LYS A 110 -22.01 -1.96 -7.52
C LYS A 110 -20.74 -2.45 -8.23
N ASP A 111 -19.61 -1.82 -8.01
CA ASP A 111 -18.32 -2.07 -8.67
C ASP A 111 -17.40 -3.02 -7.89
N LYS A 112 -17.97 -3.90 -7.05
CA LYS A 112 -17.23 -4.89 -6.24
C LYS A 112 -16.46 -5.90 -7.08
N ASP A 113 -16.86 -6.09 -8.34
CA ASP A 113 -16.16 -6.93 -9.30
C ASP A 113 -14.73 -6.43 -9.56
N LYS A 114 -14.54 -5.09 -9.63
CA LYS A 114 -13.23 -4.47 -9.82
C LYS A 114 -12.34 -4.63 -8.58
N HIS A 115 -12.91 -4.44 -7.38
CA HIS A 115 -12.22 -4.73 -6.12
C HIS A 115 -11.77 -6.19 -6.06
N ARG A 116 -12.68 -7.13 -6.35
CA ARG A 116 -12.40 -8.57 -6.34
C ARG A 116 -11.31 -8.94 -7.34
N TYR A 117 -11.33 -8.35 -8.53
CA TYR A 117 -10.29 -8.53 -9.52
C TYR A 117 -8.90 -8.17 -8.96
N THR A 118 -8.75 -7.01 -8.33
CA THR A 118 -7.46 -6.57 -7.77
C THR A 118 -7.03 -7.44 -6.58
N MET A 119 -7.98 -7.87 -5.73
CA MET A 119 -7.69 -8.80 -4.63
C MET A 119 -7.27 -10.20 -5.12
N ASP A 120 -7.91 -10.70 -6.18
CA ASP A 120 -7.55 -11.97 -6.81
C ASP A 120 -6.14 -11.94 -7.40
N LEU A 121 -5.69 -10.81 -7.95
CA LEU A 121 -4.29 -10.65 -8.36
C LEU A 121 -3.34 -10.81 -7.17
N ARG A 122 -3.64 -10.23 -6.01
CA ARG A 122 -2.79 -10.45 -4.84
C ARG A 122 -2.82 -11.93 -4.41
N ASP A 123 -4.01 -12.49 -4.26
CA ASP A 123 -4.20 -13.78 -3.60
C ASP A 123 -3.78 -14.94 -4.48
N LYS A 124 -4.33 -15.00 -5.69
CA LYS A 124 -4.11 -16.13 -6.60
C LYS A 124 -2.76 -16.01 -7.30
N PHE A 125 -2.30 -14.79 -7.59
CA PHE A 125 -1.07 -14.61 -8.38
C PHE A 125 0.16 -14.40 -7.50
N TYR A 126 0.17 -13.36 -6.67
CA TYR A 126 1.36 -12.99 -5.89
C TYR A 126 1.57 -13.82 -4.62
N ALA A 127 0.48 -14.30 -3.98
CA ALA A 127 0.59 -15.08 -2.76
C ALA A 127 0.61 -16.60 -2.99
N HIS A 128 -0.12 -17.11 -3.99
CA HIS A 128 -0.34 -18.56 -4.14
C HIS A 128 0.04 -19.15 -5.51
N HIS A 129 0.46 -18.35 -6.50
CA HIS A 129 0.83 -18.81 -7.86
C HIS A 129 -0.18 -19.79 -8.50
N GLU A 130 -1.47 -19.58 -8.26
CA GLU A 130 -2.58 -20.40 -8.77
C GLU A 130 -2.80 -20.21 -10.27
N PHE A 131 -2.42 -19.06 -10.82
CA PHE A 131 -2.50 -18.83 -12.26
C PHE A 131 -1.44 -19.65 -13.02
N GLU A 132 -1.90 -20.57 -13.86
CA GLU A 132 -1.06 -21.48 -14.65
C GLU A 132 -0.04 -20.75 -15.55
N ALA A 133 -0.36 -19.53 -15.99
CA ALA A 133 0.47 -18.69 -16.83
C ALA A 133 1.85 -18.35 -16.22
N ASN A 134 2.00 -18.50 -14.91
CA ASN A 134 3.26 -18.22 -14.19
C ASN A 134 3.86 -19.43 -13.48
N ARG A 135 3.30 -20.62 -13.69
CA ARG A 135 3.93 -21.86 -13.24
C ARG A 135 5.06 -22.24 -14.19
N HIS A 136 6.09 -22.89 -13.67
CA HIS A 136 7.15 -23.47 -14.50
C HIS A 136 6.55 -24.59 -15.36
N GLN A 137 6.17 -24.27 -16.60
CA GLN A 137 5.66 -25.25 -17.54
C GLN A 137 6.84 -25.98 -18.22
N LEU A 138 6.69 -27.30 -18.43
CA LEU A 138 7.67 -28.09 -19.17
C LEU A 138 7.29 -28.08 -20.65
N PHE A 139 8.07 -27.38 -21.46
CA PHE A 139 7.92 -27.41 -22.90
C PHE A 139 8.67 -28.60 -23.48
N CYS A 140 8.11 -29.23 -24.50
CA CYS A 140 8.78 -30.31 -25.24
C CYS A 140 8.99 -29.88 -26.70
N LEU A 141 10.12 -30.28 -27.27
CA LEU A 141 10.45 -30.10 -28.67
C LEU A 141 10.35 -31.47 -29.34
N PRO A 142 9.25 -31.76 -30.06
CA PRO A 142 9.14 -33.01 -30.81
C PRO A 142 10.14 -33.00 -31.97
N ASN A 143 10.66 -34.17 -32.32
CA ASN A 143 11.64 -34.39 -33.38
C ASN A 143 12.98 -33.64 -33.18
N CYS A 144 13.38 -33.39 -31.93
CA CYS A 144 14.62 -32.69 -31.58
C CYS A 144 15.51 -33.55 -30.67
N PRO A 145 16.83 -33.69 -30.93
CA PRO A 145 17.54 -33.18 -32.11
C PRO A 145 17.33 -34.02 -33.38
N VAL A 146 16.63 -35.17 -33.29
CA VAL A 146 16.38 -36.08 -34.41
C VAL A 146 14.90 -36.46 -34.51
N PRO A 147 14.39 -36.78 -35.73
CA PRO A 147 13.03 -37.26 -35.93
C PRO A 147 12.70 -38.47 -35.04
N GLY A 148 11.49 -38.49 -34.49
CA GLY A 148 11.00 -39.56 -33.60
C GLY A 148 11.45 -39.43 -32.13
N LYS A 149 12.27 -38.44 -31.77
CA LYS A 149 12.68 -38.18 -30.37
C LYS A 149 12.08 -36.88 -29.84
N VAL A 150 11.82 -36.85 -28.54
CA VAL A 150 11.34 -35.65 -27.81
C VAL A 150 12.45 -35.15 -26.90
N LYS A 151 12.70 -33.84 -26.93
CA LYS A 151 13.61 -33.17 -25.98
C LYS A 151 12.82 -32.23 -25.07
N ILE A 152 13.05 -32.33 -23.77
CA ILE A 152 12.53 -31.35 -22.82
C ILE A 152 13.30 -30.04 -22.96
N ASN A 153 12.56 -28.96 -23.23
CA ASN A 153 13.10 -27.62 -23.37
C ASN A 153 13.15 -26.92 -21.99
N ARG A 154 14.22 -27.18 -21.24
CA ARG A 154 14.48 -26.50 -19.96
C ARG A 154 14.49 -24.96 -20.10
N PRO A 155 15.13 -24.38 -21.15
CA PRO A 155 15.08 -22.93 -21.39
C PRO A 155 13.71 -22.37 -21.79
N GLY A 156 12.73 -23.20 -22.20
CA GLY A 156 11.39 -22.72 -22.57
C GLY A 156 10.68 -21.95 -21.45
N GLN A 157 11.16 -22.10 -20.21
CA GLN A 157 10.68 -21.38 -19.03
C GLN A 157 11.15 -19.92 -18.94
N THR A 158 12.08 -19.47 -19.80
CA THR A 158 12.56 -18.07 -19.79
C THR A 158 11.58 -17.09 -20.44
N THR A 159 10.59 -17.60 -21.20
CA THR A 159 9.50 -16.80 -21.78
C THR A 159 8.31 -16.82 -20.82
N ARG A 160 8.45 -16.14 -19.68
CA ARG A 160 7.30 -15.80 -18.84
C ARG A 160 6.47 -14.74 -19.57
N THR A 161 5.15 -14.91 -19.59
CA THR A 161 4.28 -13.83 -20.08
C THR A 161 4.26 -12.74 -19.00
N PRO A 162 4.70 -11.51 -19.30
CA PRO A 162 4.67 -10.43 -18.32
C PRO A 162 3.21 -10.08 -18.01
N MET A 163 2.80 -10.35 -16.78
CA MET A 163 1.47 -10.10 -16.27
C MET A 163 1.15 -8.61 -16.20
N SER A 164 2.16 -7.75 -16.06
CA SER A 164 1.98 -6.31 -16.23
C SER A 164 1.32 -5.96 -17.58
N MET A 165 1.52 -6.77 -18.63
CA MET A 165 0.92 -6.55 -19.95
C MET A 165 -0.47 -7.20 -20.11
N MET A 166 -0.84 -8.14 -19.24
CA MET A 166 -2.13 -8.84 -19.30
C MET A 166 -3.17 -8.26 -18.34
N VAL A 167 -2.72 -7.56 -17.31
CA VAL A 167 -3.57 -7.00 -16.28
C VAL A 167 -4.24 -5.71 -16.76
N ASP A 168 -5.56 -5.64 -16.57
CA ASP A 168 -6.33 -4.42 -16.76
C ASP A 168 -6.00 -3.38 -15.67
N LEU A 169 -5.05 -2.50 -15.98
CA LEU A 169 -4.63 -1.41 -15.08
C LEU A 169 -5.76 -0.43 -14.78
N ASN A 170 -6.74 -0.27 -15.68
CA ASN A 170 -7.86 0.65 -15.45
C ASN A 170 -8.72 0.20 -14.26
N LYS A 171 -8.86 -1.12 -14.06
CA LYS A 171 -9.58 -1.66 -12.89
C LYS A 171 -8.85 -1.37 -11.58
N ILE A 172 -7.51 -1.44 -11.60
CA ILE A 172 -6.70 -1.16 -10.41
C ILE A 172 -6.74 0.35 -10.09
N GLU A 173 -6.59 1.20 -11.10
CA GLU A 173 -6.69 2.66 -10.95
C GLU A 173 -8.05 3.08 -10.42
N PHE A 174 -9.13 2.53 -10.99
CA PHE A 174 -10.48 2.76 -10.48
C PHE A 174 -10.57 2.40 -8.99
N CYS A 175 -9.99 1.27 -8.59
CA CYS A 175 -10.03 0.83 -7.20
C CYS A 175 -9.29 1.79 -6.27
N ILE A 176 -8.10 2.25 -6.66
CA ILE A 176 -7.29 3.19 -5.87
C ILE A 176 -8.00 4.54 -5.76
N SER A 177 -8.51 5.07 -6.87
CA SER A 177 -9.25 6.33 -6.89
C SER A 177 -10.49 6.28 -5.97
N LYS A 178 -11.28 5.20 -6.01
CA LYS A 178 -12.42 5.04 -5.10
C LYS A 178 -12.04 4.97 -3.63
N VAL A 179 -10.91 4.34 -3.32
CA VAL A 179 -10.40 4.32 -1.94
C VAL A 179 -9.93 5.71 -1.53
N GLN A 180 -9.22 6.45 -2.39
CA GLN A 180 -8.79 7.82 -2.11
C GLN A 180 -9.97 8.76 -1.86
N GLU A 181 -11.02 8.71 -2.70
CA GLU A 181 -12.26 9.47 -2.51
C GLU A 181 -12.88 9.17 -1.14
N TYR A 182 -13.08 7.89 -0.83
CA TYR A 182 -13.63 7.47 0.46
C TYR A 182 -12.77 7.93 1.65
N LEU A 183 -11.44 7.84 1.53
CA LEU A 183 -10.53 8.26 2.58
C LEU A 183 -10.59 9.77 2.80
N GLN A 184 -10.65 10.57 1.73
CA GLN A 184 -10.77 12.02 1.82
C GLN A 184 -12.02 12.41 2.62
N ASP A 185 -13.19 11.91 2.21
CA ASP A 185 -14.46 12.19 2.90
C ASP A 185 -14.41 11.74 4.37
N ARG A 186 -13.81 10.57 4.63
CA ARG A 186 -13.77 10.00 5.97
C ARG A 186 -12.79 10.74 6.90
N ILE A 187 -11.65 11.16 6.37
CA ILE A 187 -10.63 11.95 7.07
C ILE A 187 -11.21 13.32 7.42
N GLU A 188 -11.77 14.03 6.44
CA GLU A 188 -12.40 15.34 6.66
C GLU A 188 -13.52 15.25 7.70
N GLY A 189 -14.42 14.27 7.56
CA GLY A 189 -15.50 14.06 8.51
C GLY A 189 -15.01 13.74 9.93
N LEU A 190 -13.91 12.99 10.08
CA LEU A 190 -13.31 12.74 11.38
C LEU A 190 -12.59 13.96 11.95
N CYS A 191 -11.91 14.76 11.13
CA CYS A 191 -11.30 16.02 11.56
C CYS A 191 -12.37 16.96 12.12
N THR A 192 -13.44 17.22 11.37
CA THR A 192 -14.54 18.08 11.82
C THR A 192 -15.21 17.55 13.09
N ASP A 193 -15.43 16.23 13.18
CA ASP A 193 -16.00 15.57 14.36
C ASP A 193 -15.04 15.60 15.57
N ILE A 194 -13.72 15.61 15.39
CA ILE A 194 -12.77 15.81 16.48
C ILE A 194 -12.81 17.28 16.91
N GLU A 195 -12.61 18.22 15.99
CA GLU A 195 -12.52 19.65 16.25
C GLU A 195 -13.76 20.19 16.98
N SER A 196 -14.96 19.81 16.52
CA SER A 196 -16.23 20.26 17.11
C SER A 196 -16.54 19.68 18.50
N ASN A 197 -15.87 18.59 18.89
CA ASN A 197 -16.10 17.91 20.15
C ASN A 197 -14.96 18.11 21.17
N LEU A 198 -13.95 18.92 20.85
CA LEU A 198 -12.92 19.27 21.84
C LEU A 198 -13.54 20.09 22.97
N THR A 199 -13.25 19.70 24.20
CA THR A 199 -13.67 20.45 25.39
C THR A 199 -12.87 21.76 25.52
N PRO A 200 -13.39 22.78 26.22
CA PRO A 200 -12.65 24.02 26.48
C PRO A 200 -11.27 23.78 27.13
N ASN A 201 -11.17 22.79 28.02
CA ASN A 201 -9.89 22.45 28.66
C ASN A 201 -8.91 21.82 27.67
N GLN A 202 -9.35 20.90 26.81
CA GLN A 202 -8.51 20.31 25.76
C GLN A 202 -8.02 21.35 24.75
N LEU A 203 -8.89 22.28 24.35
CA LEU A 203 -8.53 23.41 23.49
C LEU A 203 -7.47 24.29 24.15
N LYS A 204 -7.66 24.61 25.44
CA LYS A 204 -6.71 25.40 26.21
C LYS A 204 -5.33 24.74 26.25
N VAL A 205 -5.25 23.43 26.48
CA VAL A 205 -3.97 22.70 26.45
C VAL A 205 -3.29 22.81 25.08
N ILE A 206 -4.04 22.67 23.97
CA ILE A 206 -3.47 22.79 22.62
C ILE A 206 -2.91 24.20 22.36
N VAL A 207 -3.62 25.25 22.78
CA VAL A 207 -3.27 26.64 22.50
C VAL A 207 -2.16 27.16 23.42
N ASP A 208 -2.22 26.83 24.71
CA ASP A 208 -1.35 27.42 25.73
C ASP A 208 -0.02 26.66 25.89
N THR A 209 0.05 25.39 25.47
CA THR A 209 1.29 24.59 25.63
C THR A 209 2.30 24.96 24.54
N PRO A 210 3.54 25.35 24.90
CA PRO A 210 4.55 25.73 23.91
C PRO A 210 4.85 24.62 22.88
N LYS A 211 4.90 24.97 21.59
CA LYS A 211 5.21 24.04 20.49
C LYS A 211 6.41 23.14 20.76
N LYS A 212 7.49 23.71 21.32
CA LYS A 212 8.73 22.98 21.61
C LYS A 212 8.52 21.85 22.63
N GLU A 213 7.66 22.07 23.61
CA GLU A 213 7.34 21.10 24.65
C GLU A 213 6.58 19.91 24.05
N LEU A 214 5.50 20.20 23.30
CA LEU A 214 4.68 19.19 22.64
C LEU A 214 5.47 18.32 21.65
N MET A 215 6.34 18.95 20.85
CA MET A 215 7.24 18.22 19.94
C MET A 215 8.23 17.33 20.70
N SER A 216 8.77 17.79 21.83
CA SER A 216 9.74 17.03 22.62
C SER A 216 9.12 15.79 23.27
N GLN A 217 7.89 15.92 23.79
CA GLN A 217 7.15 14.81 24.40
C GLN A 217 6.84 13.72 23.36
N HIS A 218 6.31 14.11 22.21
CA HIS A 218 6.04 13.19 21.11
C HIS A 218 7.29 12.44 20.62
N TRP A 219 8.45 13.13 20.55
CA TRP A 219 9.72 12.50 20.18
C TRP A 219 10.16 11.46 21.23
N ILE A 220 10.11 11.81 22.52
CA ILE A 220 10.44 10.89 23.62
C ILE A 220 9.55 9.64 23.55
N GLU A 221 8.26 9.80 23.27
CA GLU A 221 7.32 8.69 23.17
C GLU A 221 7.58 7.80 21.94
N SER A 222 7.81 8.41 20.79
CA SER A 222 8.05 7.72 19.52
C SER A 222 9.37 6.96 19.48
N CYS A 223 10.38 7.46 20.19
CA CYS A 223 11.69 6.82 20.31
C CYS A 223 11.79 5.87 21.52
N GLY A 224 11.15 6.19 22.65
CA GLY A 224 11.31 5.47 23.91
C GLY A 224 10.44 4.22 24.08
N LYS A 225 9.31 4.10 23.37
CA LYS A 225 8.35 2.99 23.54
C LYS A 225 8.47 1.86 22.51
N LYS A 226 9.37 1.94 21.51
CA LYS A 226 9.57 0.83 20.54
C LYS A 226 10.31 -0.33 21.19
N LYS A 227 9.57 -1.33 21.70
CA LYS A 227 10.14 -2.65 22.02
C LYS A 227 10.95 -3.12 20.81
N HIS A 228 12.23 -3.42 21.02
CA HIS A 228 13.11 -3.93 19.97
C HIS A 228 12.42 -5.12 19.28
N PRO A 229 12.36 -5.22 17.93
CA PRO A 229 11.63 -6.26 17.22
C PRO A 229 12.02 -7.69 17.66
N LEU A 230 13.26 -7.85 18.12
CA LEU A 230 13.81 -9.12 18.59
C LEU A 230 13.51 -9.43 20.06
N SER A 231 12.98 -8.47 20.85
CA SER A 231 12.63 -8.69 22.26
C SER A 231 11.44 -9.65 22.47
N LYS A 232 10.69 -9.97 21.40
CA LYS A 232 9.61 -10.97 21.41
C LYS A 232 10.09 -12.40 21.15
N ARG A 233 11.34 -12.64 20.75
CA ARG A 233 11.87 -14.01 20.64
C ARG A 233 12.32 -14.47 22.03
N LYS A 234 11.39 -15.05 22.79
CA LYS A 234 11.76 -16.00 23.84
C LYS A 234 12.34 -17.22 23.12
N THR A 235 13.62 -17.47 23.34
CA THR A 235 14.31 -18.73 23.05
C THR A 235 13.62 -19.89 23.73
#